data_AF-A0A1V5JGS3-F1
#
_entry.id   AF-A0A1V5JGS3-F1
#
_cell.length_a   1.000
_cell.length_b   1.000
_cell.length_c   1.000
_cell.angle_alpha   90.00
_cell.angle_beta   90.00
_cell.angle_gamma   90.00
#
_symmetry.space_group_name_H-M   'P 1'
#
loop_
_entity.id
_entity.type
_entity.pdbx_description
1 polymer ?
#
loop_
_entity_poly.entity_id
_entity_poly.type
_entity_poly.pdbx_seq_one_letter_code
_entity_poly.pdbx_strand_id
1 'polypeptide(L)'
;MNPTNVMGATKRVAELLLQEAQEAYPGTAYMAVRFGNVLGSRGSVVPKFEQQIAAGGPLTVTDPEMRRYFMLIPEAVSLVLQAGALGTGGELFVLDMGDPVRIVDLAEMIIRLHGLRPGVDIPIVFSGLRPGEKLFEELFYDPQSVSRTSHDKIFFTRFGGLQGAKLSQAVEEALGGDDPGVREMLGRWVPTFRGTEKA
;
A
#
# COMPACT_ATOMS: atom_id res chain seq x y z
N MET A 1 7.42 -3.88 -7.65
CA MET A 1 6.00 -4.18 -7.39
C MET A 1 5.29 -4.14 -8.72
N ASN A 2 4.39 -5.09 -8.97
CA ASN A 2 3.69 -5.25 -10.24
C ASN A 2 2.24 -4.77 -10.06
N PRO A 3 1.97 -3.44 -10.04
CA PRO A 3 0.65 -2.94 -9.74
C PRO A 3 -0.37 -3.45 -10.75
N THR A 4 -1.49 -3.97 -10.25
CA THR A 4 -2.60 -4.49 -11.08
C THR A 4 -3.76 -3.50 -11.21
N ASN A 5 -3.66 -2.34 -10.55
CA ASN A 5 -4.70 -1.31 -10.55
C ASN A 5 -4.11 0.09 -10.73
N VAL A 6 -4.96 1.05 -11.14
CA VAL A 6 -4.57 2.43 -11.45
C VAL A 6 -3.91 3.12 -10.25
N MET A 7 -4.44 2.95 -9.03
CA MET A 7 -3.87 3.55 -7.82
C MET A 7 -2.44 3.07 -7.54
N GLY A 8 -2.18 1.78 -7.70
CA GLY A 8 -0.84 1.22 -7.57
C GLY A 8 0.10 1.73 -8.68
N ALA A 9 -0.40 1.84 -9.91
CA ALA A 9 0.37 2.34 -11.04
C ALA A 9 0.76 3.82 -10.85
N THR A 10 -0.15 4.66 -10.36
CA THR A 10 0.14 6.08 -10.10
C THR A 10 1.17 6.26 -8.99
N LYS A 11 1.10 5.45 -7.91
CA LYS A 11 2.15 5.42 -6.88
C LYS A 11 3.51 5.01 -7.45
N ARG A 12 3.53 4.04 -8.36
CA ARG A 12 4.78 3.63 -9.02
C ARG A 12 5.35 4.75 -9.91
N VAL A 13 4.50 5.47 -10.64
CA VAL A 13 4.93 6.67 -11.39
C VAL A 13 5.48 7.74 -10.45
N ALA A 14 4.87 7.98 -9.29
CA ALA A 14 5.38 8.94 -8.31
C ALA A 14 6.80 8.60 -7.82
N GLU A 15 7.11 7.32 -7.60
CA GLU A 15 8.47 6.88 -7.26
C GLU A 15 9.47 7.11 -8.39
N LEU A 16 9.05 6.92 -9.65
CA LEU A 16 9.89 7.19 -10.81
C LEU A 16 10.14 8.71 -10.97
N LEU A 17 9.15 9.55 -10.64
CA LEU A 17 9.32 11.01 -10.60
C LEU A 17 10.31 11.44 -9.51
N LEU A 18 10.32 10.77 -8.34
CA LEU A 18 11.33 11.03 -7.31
C LEU A 18 12.74 10.69 -7.80
N GLN A 19 12.89 9.66 -8.62
CA GLN A 19 14.17 9.35 -9.24
C GLN A 19 14.59 10.45 -10.22
N GLU A 20 13.70 10.90 -11.11
CA GLU A 20 13.97 12.01 -12.04
C GLU A 20 14.38 13.28 -11.28
N ALA A 21 13.67 13.60 -10.18
CA ALA A 21 13.99 14.73 -9.33
C ALA A 21 15.35 14.58 -8.62
N GLN A 22 15.70 13.38 -8.16
CA GLN A 22 17.00 13.09 -7.55
C GLN A 22 18.17 13.33 -8.51
N GLU A 23 17.99 13.00 -9.79
CA GLU A 23 18.99 13.23 -10.84
C GLU A 23 19.07 14.71 -11.23
N ALA A 24 17.94 15.40 -11.34
CA ALA A 24 17.87 16.81 -11.72
C ALA A 24 18.33 17.78 -10.62
N TYR A 25 18.12 17.44 -9.36
CA TYR A 25 18.38 18.31 -8.20
C TYR A 25 19.22 17.60 -7.13
N PRO A 26 20.52 17.35 -7.38
CA PRO A 26 21.38 16.56 -6.49
C PRO A 26 21.63 17.21 -5.12
N GLY A 27 21.30 18.49 -4.94
CA GLY A 27 21.35 19.16 -3.63
C GLY A 27 20.19 18.80 -2.68
N THR A 28 19.20 18.06 -3.16
CA THR A 28 18.04 17.60 -2.39
C THR A 28 18.02 16.08 -2.34
N ALA A 29 17.79 15.51 -1.16
CA ALA A 29 17.60 14.08 -0.98
C ALA A 29 16.13 13.70 -1.20
N TYR A 30 15.87 12.88 -2.21
CA TYR A 30 14.53 12.34 -2.51
C TYR A 30 14.49 10.88 -2.12
N MET A 31 13.48 10.52 -1.33
CA MET A 31 13.31 9.17 -0.80
C MET A 31 11.83 8.79 -0.83
N ALA A 32 11.55 7.50 -0.87
CA ALA A 32 10.21 6.97 -0.70
C ALA A 32 10.21 5.85 0.33
N VAL A 33 9.10 5.68 1.06
CA VAL A 33 8.92 4.58 2.00
C VAL A 33 7.66 3.81 1.62
N ARG A 34 7.80 2.49 1.47
CA ARG A 34 6.68 1.57 1.25
C ARG A 34 6.34 0.82 2.52
N PHE A 35 5.05 0.74 2.81
CA PHE A 35 4.50 -0.08 3.88
C PHE A 35 3.05 -0.45 3.58
N GLY A 36 2.56 -1.47 4.28
CA GLY A 36 1.22 -2.02 4.09
C GLY A 36 0.13 -1.24 4.79
N ASN A 37 -0.92 -1.94 5.20
CA ASN A 37 -2.08 -1.31 5.81
C ASN A 37 -1.74 -0.76 7.19
N VAL A 38 -2.42 0.33 7.54
CA VAL A 38 -2.29 0.96 8.85
C VAL A 38 -3.61 0.81 9.60
N LEU A 39 -3.54 0.24 10.81
CA LEU A 39 -4.71 0.01 11.66
C LEU A 39 -5.38 1.34 12.03
N GLY A 40 -6.71 1.39 11.89
CA GLY A 40 -7.50 2.58 12.23
C GLY A 40 -7.33 3.75 11.25
N SER A 41 -6.67 3.57 10.11
CA SER A 41 -6.57 4.62 9.09
C SER A 41 -7.94 4.90 8.44
N ARG A 42 -8.14 6.12 7.93
CA ARG A 42 -9.41 6.54 7.31
C ARG A 42 -9.78 5.63 6.14
N GLY A 43 -11.02 5.13 6.14
CA GLY A 43 -11.51 4.23 5.10
C GLY A 43 -10.96 2.80 5.17
N SER A 44 -10.22 2.45 6.22
CA SER A 44 -9.77 1.07 6.44
C SER A 44 -10.88 0.18 7.00
N VAL A 45 -10.56 -1.10 7.17
CA VAL A 45 -11.50 -2.11 7.66
C VAL A 45 -11.99 -1.83 9.10
N VAL A 46 -11.15 -1.20 9.94
CA VAL A 46 -11.47 -0.96 11.35
C VAL A 46 -12.62 0.05 11.51
N PRO A 47 -12.57 1.28 10.92
CA PRO A 47 -13.72 2.18 10.94
C PRO A 47 -14.99 1.59 10.34
N LYS A 48 -14.88 0.73 9.32
CA LYS A 48 -16.03 0.05 8.74
C LYS A 48 -16.67 -0.91 9.75
N PHE A 49 -15.87 -1.67 10.49
CA PHE A 49 -16.38 -2.54 11.54
C PHE A 49 -17.00 -1.77 12.70
N GLU A 50 -16.39 -0.66 13.12
CA GLU A 50 -16.96 0.21 14.15
C GLU A 50 -18.33 0.76 13.73
N GLN A 51 -18.47 1.22 12.48
CA GLN A 51 -19.75 1.67 11.92
C GLN A 51 -20.79 0.54 11.87
N GLN A 52 -20.38 -0.67 11.49
CA GLN A 52 -21.27 -1.83 11.46
C GLN A 52 -21.72 -2.24 12.86
N ILE A 53 -20.83 -2.23 13.86
CA ILE A 53 -21.18 -2.50 15.26
C ILE A 53 -22.15 -1.43 15.77
N ALA A 54 -21.88 -0.15 15.50
CA ALA A 54 -22.77 0.94 15.89
C ALA A 54 -24.17 0.83 15.25
N ALA A 55 -24.26 0.21 14.07
CA ALA A 55 -25.52 -0.09 13.39
C ALA A 55 -26.22 -1.39 13.86
N GLY A 56 -25.63 -2.13 14.82
CA GLY A 56 -26.17 -3.40 15.33
C GLY A 56 -25.68 -4.66 14.59
N GLY A 57 -24.72 -4.52 13.68
CA GLY A 57 -24.15 -5.60 12.88
C GLY A 57 -25.03 -6.00 11.68
N PRO A 58 -24.67 -7.09 10.97
CA PRO A 58 -23.48 -7.92 11.18
C PRO A 58 -22.19 -7.23 10.70
N LEU A 59 -21.03 -7.73 11.15
CA LEU A 59 -19.76 -7.38 10.52
C LEU A 59 -19.59 -8.13 9.21
N THR A 60 -19.15 -7.44 8.15
CA THR A 60 -18.91 -8.05 6.84
C THR A 60 -17.42 -8.27 6.58
N VAL A 61 -16.99 -9.53 6.59
CA VAL A 61 -15.63 -9.96 6.25
C VAL A 61 -15.65 -10.53 4.83
N THR A 62 -14.62 -10.28 4.02
CA THR A 62 -14.62 -10.78 2.64
C THR A 62 -14.52 -12.30 2.58
N ASP A 63 -13.56 -12.88 3.29
CA ASP A 63 -13.27 -14.31 3.27
C ASP A 63 -12.68 -14.74 4.64
N PRO A 64 -13.00 -15.95 5.16
CA PRO A 64 -12.46 -16.45 6.44
C PRO A 64 -10.93 -16.57 6.47
N GLU A 65 -10.29 -16.83 5.34
CA GLU A 65 -8.85 -17.02 5.24
C GLU A 65 -8.12 -15.75 4.78
N MET A 66 -8.82 -14.62 4.64
CA MET A 66 -8.21 -13.37 4.23
C MET A 66 -7.21 -12.86 5.26
N ARG A 67 -5.97 -12.62 4.82
CA ARG A 67 -4.89 -12.06 5.66
C ARG A 67 -4.30 -10.80 5.07
N ARG A 68 -3.97 -9.84 5.93
CA ARG A 68 -3.37 -8.55 5.56
C ARG A 68 -2.26 -8.18 6.53
N TYR A 69 -1.26 -7.47 6.02
CA TYR A 69 -0.22 -6.88 6.86
C TYR A 69 -0.72 -5.58 7.48
N PHE A 70 -0.50 -5.42 8.77
CA PHE A 70 -0.94 -4.26 9.52
C PHE A 70 0.18 -3.73 10.40
N MET A 71 0.22 -2.41 10.51
CA MET A 71 1.07 -1.70 11.45
C MET A 71 0.25 -0.63 12.17
N LEU A 72 0.63 -0.28 13.40
CA LEU A 72 0.00 0.82 14.13
C LEU A 72 0.41 2.16 13.53
N ILE A 73 -0.47 3.18 13.59
CA ILE A 73 -0.15 4.54 13.10
C ILE A 73 1.15 5.08 13.72
N PRO A 74 1.36 5.06 15.06
CA PRO A 74 2.58 5.61 15.65
C PRO A 74 3.84 4.85 15.23
N GLU A 75 3.72 3.54 15.02
CA GLU A 75 4.82 2.70 14.55
C GLU A 75 5.20 3.06 13.11
N ALA A 76 4.22 3.15 12.21
CA ALA A 76 4.45 3.52 10.82
C ALA A 76 5.07 4.92 10.70
N VAL A 77 4.55 5.91 11.44
CA VAL A 77 5.09 7.26 11.45
C VAL A 77 6.52 7.29 11.98
N SER A 78 6.79 6.59 13.09
CA SER A 78 8.13 6.50 13.67
C SER A 78 9.14 5.90 12.69
N LEU A 79 8.79 4.80 12.03
CA LEU A 79 9.66 4.13 11.06
C LEU A 79 9.89 4.98 9.80
N VAL A 80 8.88 5.72 9.33
CA VAL A 80 9.03 6.65 8.20
C VAL A 80 10.00 7.79 8.53
N LEU A 81 9.90 8.38 9.72
CA LEU A 81 10.83 9.43 10.17
C LEU A 81 12.26 8.90 10.30
N GLN A 82 12.42 7.70 10.85
CA GLN A 82 13.72 7.06 10.97
C GLN A 82 14.32 6.71 9.60
N ALA A 83 13.52 6.20 8.66
CA ALA A 83 13.96 5.97 7.29
C ALA A 83 14.45 7.27 6.63
N GLY A 84 13.73 8.38 6.82
CA GLY A 84 14.15 9.69 6.34
C GLY A 84 15.46 10.20 6.98
N ALA A 85 15.72 9.86 8.24
CA ALA A 85 16.98 10.20 8.91
C ALA A 85 18.16 9.33 8.46
N LEU A 86 17.89 8.11 7.97
CA LEU A 86 18.91 7.16 7.52
C LEU A 86 19.32 7.38 6.06
N GLY A 87 18.41 7.88 5.23
CA GLY A 87 18.65 8.00 3.80
C GLY A 87 19.49 9.21 3.41
N THR A 88 20.12 9.08 2.25
CA THR A 88 21.03 10.06 1.67
C THR A 88 20.55 10.60 0.32
N GLY A 89 19.43 10.08 -0.19
CA GLY A 89 18.88 10.39 -1.49
C GLY A 89 18.93 9.18 -2.44
N GLY A 90 17.83 8.97 -3.17
CA GLY A 90 17.70 7.90 -4.15
C GLY A 90 17.26 6.55 -3.57
N GLU A 91 16.99 6.47 -2.26
CA GLU A 91 16.52 5.25 -1.62
C GLU A 91 15.00 5.10 -1.69
N LEU A 92 14.59 3.86 -1.95
CA LEU A 92 13.26 3.36 -1.75
C LEU A 92 13.29 2.41 -0.55
N PHE A 93 12.87 2.92 0.60
CA PHE A 93 12.75 2.16 1.83
C PHE A 93 11.51 1.28 1.81
N VAL A 94 11.60 0.15 2.51
CA VAL A 94 10.48 -0.75 2.73
C VAL A 94 10.49 -1.20 4.19
N LEU A 95 9.32 -1.14 4.82
CA LEU A 95 9.17 -1.49 6.23
C LEU A 95 8.84 -2.98 6.40
N ASP A 96 9.44 -3.58 7.42
CA ASP A 96 8.98 -4.87 7.94
C ASP A 96 7.64 -4.69 8.64
N MET A 97 6.62 -5.39 8.13
CA MET A 97 5.27 -5.35 8.67
C MET A 97 4.99 -6.48 9.67
N GLY A 98 5.97 -7.35 9.93
CA GLY A 98 5.78 -8.53 10.76
C GLY A 98 4.81 -9.54 10.13
N ASP A 99 4.12 -10.30 10.98
CA ASP A 99 3.22 -11.35 10.54
C ASP A 99 1.85 -10.82 10.07
N PRO A 100 1.27 -11.41 9.01
CA PRO A 100 -0.03 -10.98 8.51
C PRO A 100 -1.16 -11.44 9.46
N VAL A 101 -2.16 -10.58 9.65
CA VAL A 101 -3.30 -10.81 10.55
C VAL A 101 -4.51 -11.28 9.74
N ARG A 102 -5.25 -12.27 10.25
CA ARG A 102 -6.53 -12.69 9.65
C ARG A 102 -7.59 -11.63 9.91
N ILE A 103 -8.35 -11.26 8.88
CA ILE A 103 -9.39 -10.22 9.00
C ILE A 103 -10.54 -10.67 9.91
N VAL A 104 -10.84 -11.97 9.94
CA VAL A 104 -11.84 -12.52 10.88
C VAL A 104 -11.40 -12.36 12.33
N ASP A 105 -10.14 -12.65 12.65
CA ASP A 105 -9.60 -12.49 14.02
C ASP A 105 -9.64 -11.01 14.45
N LEU A 106 -9.33 -10.10 13.52
CA LEU A 106 -9.45 -8.65 13.74
C LEU A 106 -10.91 -8.23 14.01
N ALA A 107 -11.87 -8.77 13.24
CA ALA A 107 -13.29 -8.50 13.43
C ALA A 107 -13.78 -8.97 14.82
N GLU A 108 -13.42 -10.20 15.21
CA GLU A 108 -13.75 -10.74 16.53
C GLU A 108 -13.14 -9.91 17.67
N MET A 109 -11.88 -9.49 17.53
CA MET A 109 -11.22 -8.64 18.50
C MET A 109 -11.97 -7.32 18.69
N ILE A 110 -12.37 -6.66 17.60
CA ILE A 110 -13.08 -5.38 17.66
C ILE A 110 -14.45 -5.52 18.31
N ILE A 111 -15.19 -6.62 18.04
CA ILE A 111 -16.45 -6.92 18.72
C ILE A 111 -16.21 -7.05 20.24
N ARG A 112 -15.19 -7.81 20.66
CA ARG A 112 -14.84 -7.99 22.08
C ARG A 112 -14.44 -6.68 22.77
N LEU A 113 -13.71 -5.80 22.07
CA LEU A 113 -13.33 -4.48 22.60
C LEU A 113 -14.54 -3.58 22.88
N HIS A 114 -15.66 -3.79 22.19
CA HIS A 114 -16.94 -3.12 22.46
C HIS A 114 -17.76 -3.80 23.58
N GLY A 115 -17.21 -4.81 24.26
CA GLY A 115 -17.90 -5.55 25.31
C GLY A 115 -18.97 -6.54 24.79
N LEU A 116 -18.95 -6.85 23.49
CA LEU A 116 -19.91 -7.73 22.83
C LEU A 116 -19.28 -9.10 22.54
N ARG A 117 -20.11 -10.14 22.38
CA ARG A 117 -19.67 -11.50 22.06
C ARG A 117 -19.80 -11.77 20.55
N PRO A 118 -18.68 -12.09 19.86
CA PRO A 118 -18.72 -12.49 18.45
C PRO A 118 -19.64 -13.68 18.22
N GLY A 119 -20.45 -13.64 17.17
CA GLY A 119 -21.38 -14.73 16.79
C GLY A 119 -22.61 -14.87 17.68
N VAL A 120 -22.70 -14.11 18.79
CA VAL A 120 -23.88 -14.09 19.68
C VAL A 120 -24.54 -12.73 19.65
N ASP A 121 -23.81 -11.68 20.01
CA ASP A 121 -24.33 -10.32 20.03
C ASP A 121 -24.16 -9.64 18.66
N ILE A 122 -23.04 -9.92 17.96
CA ILE A 122 -22.77 -9.43 16.60
C ILE A 122 -22.34 -10.61 15.71
N PRO A 123 -23.14 -10.97 14.69
CA PRO A 123 -22.74 -11.97 13.70
C PRO A 123 -21.63 -11.46 12.77
N ILE A 124 -20.79 -12.37 12.28
CA ILE A 124 -19.84 -12.13 11.19
C ILE A 124 -20.36 -12.86 9.95
N VAL A 125 -20.50 -12.14 8.84
CA VAL A 125 -20.94 -12.71 7.56
C VAL A 125 -19.85 -12.56 6.50
N PHE A 126 -19.73 -13.57 5.64
CA PHE A 126 -18.73 -13.58 4.57
C PHE A 126 -19.35 -13.09 3.26
N SER A 127 -18.79 -12.02 2.68
CA SER A 127 -19.32 -11.43 1.45
C SER A 127 -18.79 -12.06 0.16
N GLY A 128 -17.75 -12.89 0.26
CA GLY A 128 -17.03 -13.42 -0.90
C GLY A 128 -16.06 -12.42 -1.52
N LEU A 129 -15.08 -12.93 -2.27
CA LEU A 129 -14.06 -12.14 -2.95
C LEU A 129 -14.66 -11.36 -4.13
N ARG A 130 -14.29 -10.08 -4.24
CA ARG A 130 -14.59 -9.28 -5.43
C ARG A 130 -13.59 -9.60 -6.56
N PRO A 131 -13.95 -9.38 -7.84
CA PRO A 131 -13.03 -9.55 -8.95
C PRO A 131 -11.71 -8.79 -8.73
N GLY A 132 -10.58 -9.51 -8.81
CA GLY A 132 -9.24 -8.96 -8.60
C GLY A 132 -8.80 -8.81 -7.13
N GLU A 133 -9.64 -9.14 -6.16
CA GLU A 133 -9.28 -9.12 -4.74
C GLU A 133 -8.46 -10.36 -4.38
N LYS A 134 -7.28 -10.16 -3.77
CA LYS A 134 -6.39 -11.25 -3.36
C LYS A 134 -6.76 -11.78 -1.98
N LEU A 135 -6.68 -13.09 -1.78
CA LEU A 135 -6.88 -13.72 -0.46
C LEU A 135 -5.75 -13.34 0.50
N PHE A 136 -4.51 -13.43 0.03
CA PHE A 136 -3.31 -13.03 0.76
C PHE A 136 -2.68 -11.80 0.11
N GLU A 137 -2.28 -10.84 0.94
CA GLU A 137 -1.46 -9.73 0.50
C GLU A 137 -0.02 -10.20 0.29
N GLU A 138 0.58 -9.84 -0.84
CA GLU A 138 1.99 -10.12 -1.11
C GLU A 138 2.85 -9.10 -0.34
N LEU A 139 4.07 -9.51 0.03
CA LEU A 139 5.07 -8.55 0.51
C LEU A 139 5.33 -7.51 -0.58
N PHE A 140 5.43 -6.24 -0.18
CA PHE A 140 5.66 -5.12 -1.11
C PHE A 140 7.08 -5.08 -1.68
N TYR A 141 7.93 -6.01 -1.25
CA TYR A 141 9.32 -6.18 -1.63
C TYR A 141 9.69 -7.66 -1.72
N ASP A 142 10.66 -7.97 -2.57
CA ASP A 142 11.34 -9.25 -2.53
C ASP A 142 12.48 -9.15 -1.50
N PRO A 143 12.49 -9.97 -0.43
CA PRO A 143 13.54 -9.97 0.59
C PRO A 143 14.95 -10.15 0.03
N GLN A 144 15.10 -10.79 -1.13
CA GLN A 144 16.39 -10.97 -1.81
C GLN A 144 16.84 -9.72 -2.59
N SER A 145 15.92 -8.79 -2.86
CA SER A 145 16.14 -7.58 -3.67
C SER A 145 16.37 -6.31 -2.84
N VAL A 146 16.38 -6.44 -1.51
CA VAL A 146 16.55 -5.32 -0.57
C VAL A 146 17.78 -5.50 0.30
N SER A 147 18.40 -4.38 0.66
CA SER A 147 19.51 -4.29 1.59
C SER A 147 19.02 -3.90 2.99
N ARG A 148 19.77 -4.31 4.02
CA ARG A 148 19.50 -3.94 5.42
C ARG A 148 20.00 -2.53 5.71
N THR A 149 19.25 -1.79 6.51
CA THR A 149 19.76 -0.57 7.18
C THR A 149 20.33 -0.93 8.57
N SER A 150 20.72 0.08 9.35
CA SER A 150 21.05 -0.09 10.76
C SER A 150 19.83 -0.33 11.66
N HIS A 151 18.61 -0.22 11.12
CA HIS A 151 17.37 -0.48 11.85
C HIS A 151 16.73 -1.79 11.34
N ASP A 152 16.43 -2.72 12.25
CA ASP A 152 16.02 -4.09 11.89
C ASP A 152 14.72 -4.17 11.07
N LYS A 153 13.80 -3.22 11.26
CA LYS A 153 12.54 -3.15 10.50
C LYS A 153 12.58 -2.27 9.25
N ILE A 154 13.74 -1.72 8.89
CA ILE A 154 13.86 -0.83 7.73
C ILE A 154 14.85 -1.44 6.75
N PHE A 155 14.34 -1.80 5.58
CA PHE A 155 15.13 -2.23 4.44
C PHE A 155 15.11 -1.15 3.38
N PHE A 156 16.05 -1.21 2.44
CA PHE A 156 16.05 -0.29 1.32
C PHE A 156 16.50 -0.97 0.02
N THR A 157 16.05 -0.40 -1.08
CA THR A 157 16.65 -0.59 -2.40
C THR A 157 16.87 0.80 -3.01
N ARG A 158 17.56 0.88 -4.14
CA ARG A 158 17.67 2.15 -4.87
C ARG A 158 16.55 2.26 -5.88
N PHE A 159 16.14 3.49 -6.19
CA PHE A 159 15.33 3.71 -7.37
C PHE A 159 16.06 3.12 -8.59
N GLY A 160 15.30 2.44 -9.43
CA GLY A 160 15.80 1.85 -10.65
C GLY A 160 14.81 2.07 -11.76
N GLY A 161 15.35 2.20 -12.98
CA GLY A 161 14.58 1.94 -14.19
C GLY A 161 14.49 3.07 -15.20
N LEU A 162 14.96 4.29 -14.93
CA LEU A 162 14.87 5.37 -15.92
C LEU A 162 16.05 6.33 -15.84
N GLN A 163 17.04 6.19 -16.73
CA GLN A 163 18.07 7.21 -16.93
C GLN A 163 17.65 8.09 -18.13
N GLY A 164 17.63 9.42 -17.93
CA GLY A 164 17.42 10.38 -19.03
C GLY A 164 16.00 10.45 -19.60
N ALA A 165 15.01 9.88 -18.92
CA ALA A 165 13.62 9.93 -19.32
C ALA A 165 12.91 11.19 -18.77
N LYS A 166 12.16 11.89 -19.62
CA LYS A 166 11.29 13.03 -19.22
C LYS A 166 9.91 12.51 -18.79
N LEU A 167 9.86 11.77 -17.69
CA LEU A 167 8.59 11.23 -17.19
C LEU A 167 7.68 12.38 -16.74
N SER A 168 8.23 13.41 -16.08
CA SER A 168 7.51 14.64 -15.71
C SER A 168 6.68 15.21 -16.85
N GLN A 169 7.28 15.40 -18.03
CA GLN A 169 6.60 15.90 -19.22
C GLN A 169 5.47 14.97 -19.68
N ALA A 170 5.71 13.66 -19.69
CA ALA A 170 4.67 12.69 -20.08
C ALA A 170 3.49 12.68 -19.10
N VAL A 171 3.73 12.93 -17.82
CA VAL A 171 2.68 13.07 -16.80
C VAL A 171 1.87 14.35 -17.04
N GLU A 172 2.53 15.49 -17.30
CA GLU A 172 1.84 16.75 -17.61
C GLU A 172 0.95 16.64 -18.86
N GLU A 173 1.46 16.04 -19.93
CA GLU A 173 0.71 15.79 -21.16
C GLU A 173 -0.52 14.91 -20.90
N ALA A 174 -0.36 13.83 -20.13
CA ALA A 174 -1.45 12.93 -19.79
C ALA A 174 -2.52 13.60 -18.91
N LEU A 175 -2.13 14.47 -17.96
CA LEU A 175 -3.05 15.23 -17.12
C LEU A 175 -3.84 16.29 -17.89
N GLY A 176 -3.32 16.78 -19.01
CA GLY A 176 -4.05 17.64 -19.94
C GLY A 176 -4.99 16.90 -20.89
N GLY A 177 -4.97 15.56 -20.88
CA GLY A 177 -5.75 14.70 -21.77
C GLY A 177 -6.99 14.07 -21.12
N ASP A 178 -7.30 12.84 -21.51
CA ASP A 178 -8.45 12.06 -21.05
C ASP A 178 -8.04 10.79 -20.26
N ASP A 179 -9.02 10.14 -19.62
CA ASP A 179 -8.82 8.91 -18.85
C ASP A 179 -8.10 7.79 -19.63
N PRO A 180 -8.45 7.52 -20.91
CA PRO A 180 -7.67 6.63 -21.78
C PRO A 180 -6.20 7.02 -21.91
N GLY A 181 -5.90 8.29 -22.17
CA GLY A 181 -4.52 8.79 -22.28
C GLY A 181 -3.72 8.59 -20.99
N VAL A 182 -4.32 8.82 -19.83
CA VAL A 182 -3.70 8.54 -18.52
C VAL A 182 -3.39 7.05 -18.36
N ARG A 183 -4.32 6.16 -18.73
CA ARG A 183 -4.10 4.71 -18.65
C ARG A 183 -2.99 4.23 -19.59
N GLU A 184 -2.89 4.80 -20.79
CA GLU A 184 -1.82 4.48 -21.74
C GLU A 184 -0.45 4.91 -21.18
N MET A 185 -0.37 6.14 -20.64
CA MET A 185 0.84 6.65 -19.98
C MET A 185 1.27 5.72 -18.83
N LEU A 186 0.33 5.33 -17.96
CA LEU A 186 0.61 4.39 -16.88
C LEU A 186 1.13 3.04 -17.40
N GLY A 187 0.54 2.50 -18.47
CA GLY A 187 0.98 1.24 -19.08
C GLY A 187 2.38 1.32 -19.69
N ARG A 188 2.73 2.48 -20.27
CA ARG A 188 4.04 2.73 -20.87
C ARG A 188 5.16 2.78 -19.83
N TRP A 189 4.94 3.48 -18.73
CA TRP A 189 5.97 3.71 -17.69
C TRP A 189 5.99 2.65 -16.60
N VAL A 190 4.91 1.90 -16.46
CA VAL A 190 4.80 0.80 -15.52
C VAL A 190 4.46 -0.47 -16.31
N PRO A 191 5.44 -1.16 -16.92
CA PRO A 191 5.17 -2.30 -17.82
C PRO A 191 4.41 -3.46 -17.16
N THR A 192 4.48 -3.52 -15.84
CA THR A 192 3.77 -4.50 -15.02
C THR A 192 2.31 -4.15 -14.78
N PHE A 193 1.89 -2.91 -15.11
CA PHE A 193 0.51 -2.46 -15.08
C PHE A 193 -0.25 -3.06 -16.25
N ARG A 194 -0.99 -4.12 -15.95
CA ARG A 194 -2.02 -4.66 -16.84
C ARG A 194 -3.26 -3.81 -16.62
N GLY A 195 -3.31 -2.65 -17.28
CA GLY A 195 -4.48 -1.78 -17.25
C GLY A 195 -5.71 -2.66 -17.44
N THR A 196 -6.64 -2.61 -16.49
CA THR A 196 -7.83 -3.46 -16.52
C THR A 196 -8.52 -3.24 -17.85
N GLU A 197 -8.40 -4.23 -18.75
CA GLU A 197 -9.38 -4.44 -19.81
C GLU A 197 -10.75 -4.34 -19.15
N LYS A 198 -11.64 -3.60 -19.81
CA LYS A 198 -13.01 -3.32 -19.40
C LYS A 198 -13.61 -4.50 -18.62
N ALA A 199 -13.96 -4.27 -17.36
CA ALA A 199 -15.03 -5.03 -16.71
C ALA A 199 -16.37 -4.53 -17.26
#